data_AF-A0A381NYL0-F1
#
_entry.id   AF-A0A381NYL0-F1
#
_cell.length_a   1.000
_cell.length_b   1.000
_cell.length_c   1.000
_cell.angle_alpha   90.00
_cell.angle_beta   90.00
_cell.angle_gamma   90.00
#
_symmetry.space_group_name_H-M   'P 1'
#
loop_
_entity.id
_entity.type
_entity.pdbx_description
1 polymer ?
#
loop_
_entity_poly.entity_id
_entity_poly.type
_entity_poly.pdbx_seq_one_letter_code
_entity_poly.pdbx_strand_id
1 'polypeptide(L)'
;MLYKIVPFLIWFHRFSTLVGKVKVPLLKDVLPEKRTKSQLQPSGLALLILLPGALLQIDLLVRIGEICSMAASGWLGLNLLYAIRQKPVPNDQ
;
A
#
# COMPACT_ATOMS: atom_id res chain seq x y z
N MET A 1 -4.25 -3.71 -6.34
CA MET A 1 -3.27 -4.30 -7.30
C MET A 1 -1.83 -3.96 -6.98
N LEU A 2 -1.48 -2.69 -6.73
CA LEU A 2 -0.11 -2.25 -6.37
C LEU A 2 0.53 -3.07 -5.24
N TYR A 3 -0.25 -3.44 -4.21
CA TYR A 3 0.20 -4.27 -3.08
C TYR A 3 0.69 -5.67 -3.45
N LYS A 4 0.39 -6.18 -4.65
CA LYS A 4 0.93 -7.46 -5.15
C LYS A 4 2.08 -7.23 -6.12
N ILE A 5 1.95 -6.24 -7.00
CA ILE A 5 2.92 -5.95 -8.06
C ILE A 5 4.22 -5.38 -7.48
N VAL A 6 4.15 -4.42 -6.56
CA VAL A 6 5.32 -3.75 -5.98
C VAL A 6 6.21 -4.72 -5.20
N PRO A 7 5.71 -5.51 -4.23
CA PRO A 7 6.56 -6.49 -3.55
C PRO A 7 7.07 -7.58 -4.50
N PHE A 8 6.30 -7.98 -5.52
CA PHE A 8 6.80 -8.89 -6.56
C PHE A 8 7.98 -8.28 -7.33
N LEU A 9 7.88 -7.02 -7.75
CA LEU A 9 8.93 -6.35 -8.52
C LEU A 9 10.21 -6.16 -7.69
N ILE A 10 10.06 -5.73 -6.43
CA ILE A 10 11.17 -5.60 -5.48
C ILE A 10 11.82 -6.96 -5.27
N TRP A 11 11.01 -8.00 -5.06
CA TRP A 11 11.51 -9.34 -4.82
C TRP A 11 12.22 -9.92 -6.05
N PHE A 12 11.63 -9.76 -7.23
CA PHE A 12 12.19 -10.22 -8.49
C PHE A 12 13.50 -9.51 -8.82
N HIS A 13 13.60 -8.19 -8.63
CA HIS A 13 14.82 -7.47 -8.97
C HIS A 13 15.95 -7.67 -7.94
N ARG A 14 15.62 -7.86 -6.65
CA ARG A 14 16.60 -7.89 -5.55
C ARG A 14 16.94 -9.28 -5.03
N PHE A 15 16.00 -10.21 -5.07
CA PHE A 15 16.14 -11.54 -4.46
C PHE A 15 16.17 -12.69 -5.46
N SER A 16 15.72 -12.52 -6.71
CA SER A 16 15.71 -13.61 -7.71
C SER A 16 17.09 -14.21 -7.97
N THR A 17 18.14 -13.37 -7.97
CA THR A 17 19.54 -13.78 -8.19
C THR A 17 20.18 -14.47 -6.98
N LEU A 18 19.53 -14.39 -5.81
CA LEU A 18 19.98 -14.98 -4.54
C LEU A 18 19.25 -16.31 -4.24
N VAL A 19 18.23 -16.67 -5.03
CA VAL A 19 17.49 -17.93 -4.91
C VAL A 19 18.47 -19.10 -5.08
N GLY A 20 18.48 -20.01 -4.09
CA GLY A 20 19.38 -21.16 -4.05
C GLY A 20 20.78 -20.88 -3.46
N LYS A 21 21.12 -19.61 -3.18
CA LYS A 21 22.39 -19.24 -2.51
C LYS A 21 22.19 -18.81 -1.06
N VAL A 22 21.12 -18.08 -0.78
CA VAL A 22 20.80 -17.54 0.56
C VAL A 22 19.29 -17.62 0.79
N LYS A 23 18.86 -17.69 2.06
CA LYS A 23 17.43 -17.66 2.43
C LYS A 23 16.85 -16.29 2.04
N VAL A 24 15.96 -16.29 1.04
CA VAL A 24 15.30 -15.07 0.54
C VAL A 24 14.01 -14.82 1.31
N PRO A 25 13.69 -13.55 1.66
CA PRO A 25 12.42 -13.22 2.32
C PRO A 25 11.25 -13.60 1.41
N LEU A 26 10.11 -14.02 1.97
CA LEU A 26 8.93 -14.28 1.16
C LEU A 26 8.31 -12.95 0.70
N LEU A 27 7.54 -12.98 -0.40
CA LEU A 27 6.82 -11.79 -0.89
C LEU A 27 5.96 -11.12 0.19
N LYS A 28 5.39 -11.92 1.10
CA LYS A 28 4.57 -11.45 2.23
C LYS A 28 5.36 -10.65 3.29
N ASP A 29 6.67 -10.84 3.34
CA ASP A 29 7.56 -10.14 4.26
C ASP A 29 7.93 -8.76 3.71
N VAL A 30 8.05 -8.63 2.38
CA VAL A 30 8.33 -7.38 1.66
C VAL A 30 7.23 -6.34 1.86
N LEU A 31 5.97 -6.77 2.01
CA LEU A 31 4.86 -5.88 2.36
C LEU A 31 3.81 -6.62 3.20
N PRO A 32 3.77 -6.37 4.53
CA PRO A 32 2.88 -7.09 5.42
C PRO A 32 1.40 -6.89 5.04
N GLU A 33 0.63 -7.97 5.04
CA GLU A 33 -0.81 -7.92 4.74
C GLU A 33 -1.58 -6.97 5.66
N LYS A 34 -1.14 -6.79 6.91
CA LYS A 34 -1.74 -5.84 7.85
C LYS A 34 -1.73 -4.41 7.32
N ARG A 35 -0.61 -3.96 6.70
CA ARG A 35 -0.52 -2.62 6.09
C ARG A 35 -1.42 -2.51 4.86
N THR A 36 -1.50 -3.58 4.07
CA THR A 36 -2.39 -3.64 2.90
C THR A 36 -3.87 -3.58 3.31
N LYS A 37 -4.28 -4.31 4.35
CA LYS A 37 -5.66 -4.30 4.86
C LYS A 37 -6.05 -2.97 5.49
N SER A 38 -5.11 -2.31 6.18
CA SER A 38 -5.34 -0.97 6.75
C SER A 38 -5.63 0.07 5.66
N GLN A 39 -5.18 -0.12 4.41
CA GLN A 39 -5.47 0.79 3.31
C GLN A 39 -6.94 0.77 2.83
N LEU A 40 -7.64 -0.35 3.04
CA LEU A 40 -9.06 -0.47 2.64
C LEU A 40 -9.95 0.48 3.44
N GLN A 41 -9.62 0.71 4.71
CA GLN A 41 -10.40 1.57 5.61
C GLN A 41 -10.46 3.03 5.13
N PRO A 42 -9.34 3.77 4.96
CA PRO A 42 -9.39 5.16 4.54
C PRO A 42 -9.91 5.32 3.11
N SER A 43 -9.60 4.38 2.22
CA SER A 43 -10.08 4.42 0.82
C SER A 43 -11.60 4.20 0.73
N GLY A 44 -12.13 3.26 1.51
CA GLY A 44 -13.57 3.00 1.59
C GLY A 44 -14.33 4.15 2.25
N LEU A 45 -13.76 4.76 3.29
CA LEU A 45 -14.35 5.89 4.00
C LEU A 45 -14.41 7.14 3.10
N ALA A 46 -13.33 7.43 2.36
CA ALA A 46 -13.33 8.50 1.35
C ALA A 46 -14.41 8.27 0.28
N LEU A 47 -14.54 7.04 -0.23
CA LEU A 47 -15.56 6.70 -1.23
C LEU A 47 -16.99 6.88 -0.68
N LEU A 48 -17.24 6.44 0.55
CA LEU A 48 -18.53 6.55 1.22
C LEU A 48 -18.95 8.00 1.48
N ILE A 49 -18.00 8.93 1.61
CA ILE A 49 -18.28 10.37 1.75
C ILE A 49 -18.49 11.01 0.37
N LEU A 50 -17.66 10.63 -0.61
CA LEU A 50 -17.61 11.27 -1.92
C LEU A 50 -18.80 10.88 -2.80
N LEU A 51 -19.27 9.63 -2.73
CA LEU A 51 -20.46 9.15 -3.46
C LEU A 51 -21.74 9.95 -3.16
N PRO A 52 -22.20 10.05 -1.90
CA PRO A 52 -23.40 10.84 -1.59
C PRO A 52 -23.17 12.33 -1.79
N GLY A 53 -21.95 12.84 -1.57
CA GLY A 53 -21.60 14.24 -1.85
C GLY A 53 -21.77 14.60 -3.32
N ALA A 54 -21.32 13.72 -4.22
CA ALA A 54 -21.46 13.89 -5.66
C ALA A 54 -22.91 13.73 -6.13
N LEU A 55 -23.66 12.76 -5.56
CA LEU A 55 -25.06 12.51 -5.94
C LEU A 55 -26.00 13.64 -5.49
N LEU A 56 -25.80 14.17 -4.28
CA LEU A 56 -26.62 15.23 -3.71
C LEU A 56 -26.13 16.65 -4.08
N GLN A 57 -25.04 16.74 -4.85
CA GLN A 57 -24.38 18.00 -5.22
C GLN A 57 -24.04 18.90 -4.02
N ILE A 58 -23.56 18.30 -2.94
CA ILE A 58 -23.16 19.03 -1.73
C ILE A 58 -21.65 19.31 -1.80
N ASP A 59 -21.28 20.54 -2.16
CA ASP A 59 -19.87 20.98 -2.32
C ASP A 59 -19.01 20.69 -1.09
N LEU A 60 -19.55 20.89 0.12
CA LEU A 60 -18.83 20.66 1.36
C LEU A 60 -18.45 19.18 1.53
N LEU A 61 -19.36 18.27 1.20
CA LEU A 61 -19.17 16.84 1.35
C LEU A 61 -18.17 16.32 0.32
N VAL A 62 -18.23 16.85 -0.91
CA VAL A 62 -17.24 16.57 -1.96
C VAL A 62 -15.85 17.02 -1.52
N ARG A 63 -15.70 18.25 -1.02
CA ARG A 63 -14.41 18.77 -0.53
C ARG A 63 -13.82 17.91 0.59
N ILE A 64 -14.64 17.50 1.56
CA ILE A 64 -14.20 16.61 2.65
C ILE A 64 -13.76 15.25 2.09
N GLY A 65 -14.54 14.69 1.15
CA GLY A 65 -14.22 13.44 0.46
C GLY A 65 -12.89 13.52 -0.30
N GLU A 66 -12.65 14.62 -1.01
CA GLU A 66 -11.41 14.87 -1.77
C GLU A 66 -10.20 14.95 -0.85
N ILE A 67 -10.28 15.72 0.25
CA ILE A 67 -9.21 15.81 1.25
C ILE A 67 -8.91 14.44 1.85
N CYS A 68 -9.96 13.67 2.18
CA CYS A 68 -9.81 12.32 2.70
C CYS A 68 -9.14 11.37 1.70
N SER A 69 -9.52 11.45 0.42
CA SER A 69 -8.94 10.66 -0.67
C SER A 69 -7.48 11.03 -0.95
N MET A 70 -7.15 12.32 -0.85
CA MET A 70 -5.78 12.82 -0.97
C MET A 70 -4.90 12.33 0.19
N ALA A 71 -5.42 12.35 1.43
CA ALA A 71 -4.74 11.77 2.59
C ALA A 71 -4.53 10.25 2.44
N ALA A 72 -5.54 9.51 1.96
CA ALA A 72 -5.46 8.08 1.70
C ALA A 72 -4.39 7.76 0.64
N SER A 73 -4.30 8.58 -0.41
CA SER A 73 -3.28 8.47 -1.45
C SER A 73 -1.87 8.77 -0.92
N GLY A 74 -1.72 9.76 -0.04
CA GLY A 74 -0.46 10.04 0.66
C GLY A 74 0.01 8.86 1.51
N TRP A 75 -0.92 8.26 2.28
CA TRP A 75 -0.64 7.05 3.07
C TRP A 75 -0.23 5.86 2.20
N LEU A 76 -0.86 5.70 1.03
CA LEU A 76 -0.47 4.69 0.03
C LEU A 76 0.98 4.89 -0.40
N GLY A 77 1.34 6.12 -0.77
CA GLY A 77 2.69 6.48 -1.18
C GLY A 77 3.72 6.16 -0.11
N LEU A 78 3.45 6.49 1.16
CA LEU A 78 4.33 6.17 2.29
C LEU A 78 4.49 4.65 2.48
N ASN A 79 3.42 3.87 2.36
CA ASN A 79 3.49 2.40 2.43
C ASN A 79 4.31 1.79 1.29
N LEU A 80 4.21 2.36 0.07
CA LEU A 80 5.02 1.93 -1.07
C LEU A 80 6.50 2.32 -0.92
N LEU A 81 6.79 3.53 -0.43
CA LEU A 81 8.15 3.97 -0.12
C LEU A 81 8.78 3.09 0.96
N TYR A 82 8.00 2.74 1.99
CA TYR A 82 8.43 1.78 3.01
C TYR A 82 8.73 0.41 2.41
N ALA A 83 7.91 -0.09 1.49
CA ALA A 83 8.13 -1.36 0.79
C ALA A 83 9.45 -1.34 0.00
N ILE A 84 9.71 -0.27 -0.77
CA ILE A 84 10.95 -0.12 -1.56
C ILE A 84 12.19 -0.01 -0.64
N ARG A 85 12.04 0.65 0.50
CA ARG A 85 13.11 0.83 1.49
C ARG A 85 13.36 -0.40 2.36
N GLN A 86 12.57 -1.47 2.24
CA GLN A 86 12.84 -2.69 2.98
C GLN A 86 14.23 -3.24 2.63
N LYS A 87 15.02 -3.45 3.67
CA LYS A 87 16.32 -4.12 3.60
C LYS A 87 16.08 -5.64 3.73
N PRO A 88 16.96 -6.49 3.17
CA PRO A 88 16.92 -7.91 3.45
C PRO A 88 16.92 -8.14 4.97
N VAL A 89 16.01 -8.97 5.46
CA VAL A 89 15.99 -9.38 6.87
C VAL A 89 17.31 -10.13 7.15
N PRO A 90 18.17 -9.66 8.06
CA PRO A 90 19.41 -10.35 8.41
C PRO A 90 19.09 -11.74 8.99
N ASN A 91 19.93 -12.71 8.65
CA ASN A 91 19.80 -14.10 9.05
C ASN A 91 20.12 -14.28 10.54
N ASP A 92 19.18 -13.88 11.41
CA ASP A 92 19.14 -14.27 12.82
C ASP A 92 17.73 -14.80 13.13
N GLN A 93 17.41 -15.97 12.56
CA GLN A 93 16.54 -17.05 13.09
C GLN A 93 16.41 -18.23 12.09
#